data_AF-A0A5R9CXH4-F1
#
_entry.id   AF-A0A5R9CXH4-F1
#
_cell.length_a   1.000
_cell.length_b   1.000
_cell.length_c   1.000
_cell.angle_alpha   90.00
_cell.angle_beta   90.00
_cell.angle_gamma   90.00
#
_symmetry.space_group_name_H-M   'P 1'
#
loop_
_entity.id
_entity.type
_entity.pdbx_description
1 polymer ?
#
loop_
_entity_poly.entity_id
_entity_poly.type
_entity_poly.pdbx_seq_one_letter_code
_entity_poly.pdbx_strand_id
1 'polypeptide(L)'
;MLETKINRYYKRIEQHRMIHHAFFTRLLEAIRDCEDAYGSVMDAPNDSKEMWMIRRCVNIEPVIEFKELTFPEMSVTKVYRVRKDVGRLVEMGFNARQISHILEVQLKYVRTTIRRYRDTRYSSSRKG
;
A
#
# COMPACT_ATOMS: atom_id res chain seq x y z
N MET A 1 -6.42 -16.09 11.47
CA MET A 1 -5.08 -16.13 12.10
C MET A 1 -4.21 -15.00 11.51
N LEU A 2 -3.10 -14.61 12.15
CA LEU A 2 -2.19 -13.55 11.65
C LEU A 2 -1.66 -13.86 10.24
N GLU A 3 -1.32 -15.12 9.98
CA GLU A 3 -0.91 -15.64 8.68
C GLU A 3 -1.94 -15.36 7.57
N THR A 4 -3.24 -15.55 7.85
CA THR A 4 -4.31 -15.21 6.92
C THR A 4 -4.34 -13.72 6.55
N LYS A 5 -3.91 -12.83 7.47
CA LYS A 5 -3.80 -11.38 7.16
C LYS A 5 -2.59 -11.10 6.28
N ILE A 6 -1.46 -11.75 6.57
CA ILE A 6 -0.23 -11.64 5.77
C ILE A 6 -0.49 -12.15 4.33
N ASN A 7 -1.13 -13.31 4.18
CA ASN A 7 -1.45 -13.87 2.86
C ASN A 7 -2.41 -12.97 2.07
N ARG A 8 -3.40 -12.37 2.74
CA ARG A 8 -4.29 -11.38 2.10
C ARG A 8 -3.56 -10.12 1.66
N TYR A 9 -2.64 -9.63 2.49
CA TYR A 9 -1.79 -8.50 2.15
C TYR A 9 -0.94 -8.78 0.91
N TYR A 10 -0.24 -9.91 0.85
CA TYR A 10 0.55 -10.28 -0.33
C TYR A 10 -0.31 -10.50 -1.57
N LYS A 11 -1.44 -11.20 -1.46
CA LYS A 11 -2.36 -11.39 -2.58
C LYS A 11 -2.85 -10.06 -3.14
N ARG A 12 -3.18 -9.08 -2.27
CA ARG A 12 -3.63 -7.76 -2.70
C ARG A 12 -2.53 -6.98 -3.41
N ILE A 13 -1.29 -7.06 -2.92
CA ILE A 13 -0.12 -6.44 -3.58
C ILE A 13 0.11 -7.05 -4.95
N GLU A 14 0.08 -8.38 -5.06
CA GLU A 14 0.34 -9.04 -6.33
C GLU A 14 -0.75 -8.72 -7.37
N GLN A 15 -2.02 -8.75 -6.95
CA GLN A 15 -3.12 -8.32 -7.80
C GLN A 15 -2.97 -6.87 -8.27
N HIS A 16 -2.61 -5.97 -7.37
CA HIS A 16 -2.38 -4.58 -7.74
C HIS A 16 -1.20 -4.42 -8.70
N ARG A 17 -0.09 -5.15 -8.48
CA ARG A 17 1.07 -5.15 -9.38
C ARG A 17 0.67 -5.58 -10.80
N MET A 18 -0.13 -6.64 -10.94
CA MET A 18 -0.62 -7.09 -12.24
C MET A 18 -1.48 -6.03 -12.93
N ILE A 19 -2.41 -5.42 -12.19
CA ILE A 19 -3.30 -4.36 -12.72
C ILE A 19 -2.47 -3.12 -13.12
N HIS A 20 -1.52 -2.72 -12.28
CA HIS A 20 -0.65 -1.56 -12.51
C HIS A 20 0.28 -1.77 -13.71
N HIS A 21 0.76 -2.99 -13.93
CA HIS A 21 1.52 -3.34 -15.13
C HIS A 21 0.68 -3.21 -16.40
N ALA A 22 -0.55 -3.73 -16.39
CA ALA A 22 -1.47 -3.60 -17.52
C ALA A 22 -1.85 -2.13 -17.78
N PHE A 23 -2.01 -1.33 -16.72
CA PHE A 23 -2.23 0.10 -16.82
C PHE A 23 -1.08 0.80 -17.55
N PHE A 24 0.17 0.61 -17.12
CA PHE A 24 1.31 1.26 -17.78
C PHE A 24 1.51 0.80 -19.22
N THR A 25 1.22 -0.47 -19.51
CA THR A 25 1.28 -0.98 -20.88
C THR A 25 0.34 -0.18 -21.79
N ARG A 26 -0.92 0.00 -21.36
CA ARG A 26 -1.91 0.80 -22.11
C ARG A 26 -1.56 2.27 -22.20
N LEU A 27 -1.01 2.85 -21.13
CA LEU A 27 -0.59 4.25 -21.13
C LEU A 27 0.55 4.48 -22.14
N LEU A 28 1.53 3.57 -22.17
CA LEU A 28 2.63 3.62 -23.13
C LEU A 28 2.15 3.45 -24.57
N GLU A 29 1.19 2.56 -24.83
CA GLU A 29 0.55 2.43 -26.15
C GLU A 29 -0.14 3.73 -26.57
N ALA A 30 -0.96 4.32 -25.69
CA ALA A 30 -1.62 5.59 -25.99
C ALA A 30 -0.65 6.76 -26.22
N ILE A 31 0.49 6.78 -25.52
CA ILE A 31 1.56 7.75 -25.74
C ILE A 31 2.19 7.53 -27.12
N ARG A 32 2.52 6.29 -27.48
CA ARG A 32 3.10 5.96 -28.80
C ARG A 32 2.17 6.33 -29.95
N ASP A 33 0.89 6.00 -29.84
CA ASP A 33 -0.10 6.37 -30.87
C ASP A 33 -0.16 7.90 -31.07
N CYS A 34 -0.01 8.66 -29.97
CA CYS A 34 0.05 10.12 -30.02
C CYS A 34 1.35 10.64 -30.67
N GLU A 35 2.49 10.04 -30.32
CA GLU A 35 3.78 10.37 -30.91
C GLU A 35 3.84 10.02 -32.41
N ASP A 36 3.23 8.91 -32.83
CA ASP A 36 3.14 8.53 -34.24
C ASP A 36 2.26 9.50 -35.04
N ALA A 37 1.20 10.05 -34.42
CA ALA A 37 0.30 11.00 -35.05
C ALA A 37 0.86 12.43 -35.13
N TYR A 38 1.56 12.88 -34.09
CA TYR A 38 1.95 14.29 -33.93
C TYR A 38 3.46 14.53 -33.83
N GLY A 39 4.29 13.48 -33.86
CA GLY A 39 5.74 13.53 -33.65
C GLY A 39 6.15 13.65 -32.18
N SER A 40 5.26 14.15 -31.32
CA SER A 40 5.46 14.29 -29.88
C SER A 40 4.12 14.46 -29.18
N VAL A 41 3.97 13.87 -28.00
CA VAL A 41 2.81 14.12 -27.13
C VAL A 41 2.70 15.61 -26.75
N MET A 42 3.83 16.30 -26.65
CA MET A 42 3.84 17.73 -26.29
C MET A 42 3.32 18.62 -27.42
N ASP A 43 3.37 18.15 -28.66
CA ASP A 43 2.92 18.87 -29.85
C ASP A 43 1.47 18.53 -30.22
N ALA A 44 0.88 17.53 -29.57
CA ALA A 44 -0.48 17.10 -29.82
C ALA A 44 -1.51 18.14 -29.31
N PRO A 45 -2.51 18.54 -30.13
CA PRO A 45 -3.59 19.40 -29.68
C PRO A 45 -4.31 18.82 -28.46
N ASN A 46 -4.60 19.66 -27.47
CA ASN A 46 -5.22 19.20 -26.23
C ASN A 46 -6.59 18.53 -26.45
N ASP A 47 -7.34 18.93 -27.46
CA ASP A 47 -8.65 18.39 -27.82
C ASP A 47 -8.57 17.18 -28.77
N SER A 48 -7.36 16.76 -29.17
CA SER A 48 -7.16 15.56 -29.98
C SER A 48 -7.66 14.29 -29.30
N LYS A 49 -8.00 13.31 -30.14
CA LYS A 49 -8.44 11.99 -29.68
C LYS A 49 -7.34 11.31 -28.86
N GLU A 50 -6.10 11.45 -29.27
CA GLU A 50 -4.90 10.85 -28.69
C GLU A 50 -4.66 11.42 -27.28
N MET A 51 -4.69 12.75 -27.13
CA MET A 51 -4.61 13.40 -25.82
C MET A 51 -5.78 13.04 -24.90
N TRP A 52 -6.99 12.89 -25.45
CA TRP A 52 -8.13 12.40 -24.68
C TRP A 52 -7.94 10.96 -24.17
N MET A 53 -7.41 10.06 -25.00
CA MET A 53 -7.11 8.68 -24.61
C MET A 53 -6.07 8.61 -23.49
N ILE A 54 -4.99 9.40 -23.60
CA ILE A 54 -3.96 9.51 -22.56
C ILE A 54 -4.58 9.99 -21.24
N ARG A 55 -5.32 11.12 -21.26
CA ARG A 55 -5.98 11.64 -20.06
C ARG A 55 -6.96 10.66 -19.46
N ARG A 56 -7.75 9.98 -20.30
CA ARG A 56 -8.69 8.95 -19.84
C ARG A 56 -7.95 7.80 -19.15
N CYS A 57 -6.83 7.36 -19.71
CA CYS A 57 -6.00 6.33 -19.11
C CYS A 57 -5.46 6.80 -17.74
N VAL A 58 -4.84 7.97 -17.67
CA VAL A 58 -4.32 8.54 -16.41
C VAL A 58 -5.42 8.68 -15.34
N ASN A 59 -6.62 9.11 -15.71
CA ASN A 59 -7.75 9.25 -14.77
C ASN A 59 -8.24 7.91 -14.17
N ILE A 60 -7.85 6.78 -14.77
CA ILE A 60 -8.18 5.44 -14.25
C ILE A 60 -6.96 4.73 -13.66
N GLU A 61 -5.92 5.49 -13.24
CA GLU A 61 -4.76 4.94 -12.56
C GLU A 61 -5.19 4.04 -11.39
N PRO A 62 -4.78 2.77 -11.36
CA PRO A 62 -5.18 1.87 -10.31
C PRO A 62 -4.54 2.30 -8.99
N VAL A 63 -5.34 2.38 -7.92
CA VAL A 63 -4.88 2.69 -6.56
C VAL A 63 -5.03 1.46 -5.68
N ILE A 64 -4.01 1.15 -4.87
CA ILE A 64 -4.11 0.14 -3.81
C ILE A 64 -4.51 0.79 -2.50
N GLU A 65 -5.70 0.44 -2.02
CA GLU A 65 -6.20 0.94 -0.74
C GLU A 65 -6.02 -0.09 0.37
N PHE A 66 -5.86 0.38 1.60
CA PHE A 66 -5.94 -0.44 2.80
C PHE A 66 -6.86 0.24 3.79
N LYS A 67 -7.58 -0.54 4.59
CA LYS A 67 -8.35 0.06 5.69
C LYS A 67 -7.38 0.63 6.72
N GLU A 68 -7.72 1.81 7.22
CA GLU A 68 -6.91 2.51 8.22
C GLU A 68 -7.71 2.71 9.50
N LEU A 69 -8.01 1.62 10.19
CA LEU A 69 -8.78 1.70 11.43
C LEU A 69 -7.95 2.35 12.54
N THR A 70 -8.61 3.15 13.36
CA THR A 70 -8.09 3.75 14.58
C THR A 70 -8.35 2.84 15.78
N PHE A 71 -7.56 2.97 16.85
CA PHE A 71 -7.83 2.22 18.08
C PHE A 71 -9.18 2.56 18.74
N PRO A 72 -9.65 3.83 18.75
CA PRO A 72 -10.99 4.17 19.22
C PRO A 72 -12.13 3.46 18.49
N GLU A 73 -11.97 3.14 17.19
CA GLU A 73 -12.95 2.37 16.41
C GLU A 73 -12.95 0.86 16.71
N MET A 74 -12.06 0.39 17.59
CA MET A 74 -11.89 -1.02 17.91
C MET A 74 -12.25 -1.32 19.36
N SER A 75 -12.75 -2.54 19.60
CA SER A 75 -12.89 -3.04 20.97
C SER A 75 -11.52 -3.21 21.65
N VAL A 76 -11.49 -3.09 22.97
CA VAL A 76 -10.28 -3.27 23.79
C VAL A 76 -9.57 -4.59 23.49
N THR A 77 -10.33 -5.68 23.36
CA THR A 77 -9.81 -7.01 23.02
C THR A 77 -9.14 -7.02 21.64
N LYS A 78 -9.72 -6.31 20.66
CA LYS A 78 -9.14 -6.20 19.31
C LYS A 78 -7.86 -5.36 19.33
N VAL A 79 -7.82 -4.25 20.07
CA VAL A 79 -6.62 -3.43 20.26
C VAL A 79 -5.49 -4.25 20.90
N TYR A 80 -5.79 -5.05 21.93
CA TYR A 80 -4.81 -5.91 22.57
C TYR A 80 -4.22 -6.93 21.58
N ARG A 81 -5.07 -7.60 20.79
CA ARG A 81 -4.62 -8.52 19.73
C ARG A 81 -3.73 -7.83 18.69
N VAL A 82 -4.12 -6.63 18.24
CA VAL A 82 -3.29 -5.82 17.31
C VAL A 82 -1.91 -5.55 17.91
N ARG A 83 -1.84 -5.14 19.18
CA ARG A 83 -0.55 -4.87 19.83
C ARG A 83 0.35 -6.11 19.89
N LYS A 84 -0.22 -7.27 20.17
CA LYS A 84 0.50 -8.55 20.14
C LYS A 84 0.98 -8.90 18.72
N ASP A 85 0.12 -8.76 17.72
CA ASP A 85 0.45 -9.04 16.32
C ASP A 85 1.54 -8.11 15.78
N VAL A 86 1.56 -6.83 16.19
CA VAL A 86 2.64 -5.88 15.83
C VAL A 86 4.01 -6.41 16.26
N GLY A 87 4.16 -6.89 17.50
CA GLY A 87 5.43 -7.43 17.99
C GLY A 87 5.91 -8.62 17.15
N ARG A 88 5.00 -9.55 16.84
CA ARG A 88 5.30 -10.71 15.98
C ARG A 88 5.72 -10.31 14.58
N LEU A 89 5.02 -9.35 13.96
CA LEU A 89 5.36 -8.88 12.62
C LEU A 89 6.69 -8.13 12.59
N VAL A 90 7.06 -7.41 13.66
CA VAL A 90 8.40 -6.81 13.79
C VAL A 90 9.47 -7.90 13.82
N GLU A 91 9.26 -8.97 14.60
CA GLU A 91 10.19 -10.11 14.67
C GLU A 91 10.33 -10.84 13.32
N MET A 92 9.26 -10.87 12.52
CA MET A 92 9.26 -11.42 11.16
C MET A 92 9.90 -10.48 10.12
N GLY A 93 10.35 -9.28 10.52
CA GLY A 93 11.05 -8.34 9.64
C GLY A 93 10.15 -7.35 8.87
N PHE A 94 8.85 -7.29 9.16
CA PHE A 94 7.97 -6.32 8.51
C PHE A 94 8.21 -4.89 9.01
N ASN A 95 8.21 -3.93 8.10
CA ASN A 95 8.32 -2.51 8.46
C ASN A 95 6.95 -1.93 8.91
N ALA A 96 6.97 -0.74 9.52
CA ALA A 96 5.77 -0.13 10.09
C ALA A 96 4.62 0.08 9.07
N ARG A 97 4.94 0.41 7.81
CA ARG A 97 3.94 0.60 6.76
C ARG A 97 3.32 -0.74 6.34
N GLN A 98 4.13 -1.78 6.17
CA GLN A 98 3.62 -3.13 5.89
C GLN A 98 2.74 -3.64 7.03
N ILE A 99 3.15 -3.43 8.29
CA ILE A 99 2.35 -3.82 9.45
C ILE A 99 1.01 -3.07 9.50
N SER A 100 1.02 -1.77 9.18
CA SER A 100 -0.18 -0.95 9.06
C SER A 100 -1.16 -1.51 8.04
N HIS A 101 -0.68 -1.90 6.86
CA HIS A 101 -1.49 -2.51 5.81
C HIS A 101 -1.98 -3.93 6.16
N ILE A 102 -1.10 -4.78 6.72
CA ILE A 102 -1.44 -6.16 7.13
C ILE A 102 -2.51 -6.17 8.22
N LEU A 103 -2.40 -5.27 9.19
CA LEU A 103 -3.33 -5.20 10.32
C LEU A 103 -4.53 -4.29 10.06
N GLU A 104 -4.52 -3.54 8.96
CA GLU A 104 -5.55 -2.55 8.58
C GLU A 104 -5.75 -1.49 9.67
N VAL A 105 -4.65 -0.93 10.17
CA VAL A 105 -4.62 0.04 11.27
C VAL A 105 -3.78 1.23 10.87
N GLN A 106 -4.20 2.45 11.22
CA GLN A 106 -3.43 3.67 10.96
C GLN A 106 -1.97 3.57 11.43
N LEU A 107 -1.07 4.03 10.57
CA LEU A 107 0.37 3.97 10.77
C LEU A 107 0.85 4.58 12.09
N LYS A 108 0.19 5.64 12.59
CA LYS A 108 0.53 6.28 13.88
C LYS A 108 0.42 5.32 15.07
N TYR A 109 -0.59 4.44 15.08
CA TYR A 109 -0.78 3.47 16.16
C TYR A 109 0.22 2.32 16.08
N VAL A 110 0.55 1.89 14.87
CA VAL A 110 1.59 0.89 14.63
C VAL A 110 2.94 1.41 15.10
N ARG A 111 3.36 2.61 14.67
CA ARG A 111 4.63 3.23 15.09
C ARG A 111 4.74 3.35 16.61
N THR A 112 3.68 3.82 17.26
CA THR A 112 3.62 3.92 18.73
C THR A 112 3.77 2.55 19.40
N THR A 113 3.13 1.53 18.83
CA THR A 113 3.18 0.16 19.37
C THR A 113 4.56 -0.47 19.17
N ILE A 114 5.19 -0.27 18.01
CA ILE A 114 6.56 -0.75 17.73
C ILE A 114 7.55 -0.11 18.71
N ARG A 115 7.44 1.19 18.96
CA ARG A 115 8.31 1.89 19.93
C ARG A 115 8.19 1.24 21.32
N ARG A 116 6.97 1.12 21.84
CA ARG A 116 6.72 0.49 23.16
C ARG A 116 7.23 -0.95 23.22
N TYR A 117 7.00 -1.74 22.18
CA TYR A 117 7.46 -3.12 22.09
C TYR A 117 8.99 -3.20 22.16
N ARG A 118 9.71 -2.33 21.43
CA ARG A 118 11.18 -2.25 21.50
C ARG A 118 11.64 -1.83 22.89
N ASP A 119 11.05 -0.79 23.48
CA ASP A 119 11.41 -0.29 24.81
C ASP A 119 11.27 -1.40 25.87
N THR A 120 10.19 -2.19 25.82
CA THR A 120 10.02 -3.35 26.72
C THR A 120 11.06 -4.44 26.49
N ARG A 121 11.41 -4.74 25.23
CA ARG A 121 12.38 -5.79 24.91
C ARG A 121 13.81 -5.41 25.33
N TYR A 122 14.22 -4.17 25.08
CA TYR A 122 15.51 -3.64 25.53
C TYR A 122 15.63 -3.62 27.06
N SER A 123 14.53 -3.33 27.76
CA SER A 123 14.51 -3.33 29.22
C SER A 123 14.62 -4.76 29.80
N SER A 124 14.02 -5.75 29.14
CA SER A 124 14.13 -7.15 29.55
C SER A 124 15.51 -7.75 29.28
N SER A 125 16.19 -7.36 28.19
CA SER A 125 17.52 -7.89 27.85
C SER A 125 18.66 -7.35 28.72
N ARG A 126 18.45 -6.29 29.53
CA ARG A 126 19.43 -5.77 30.50
C ARG A 126 19.33 -6.41 31.88
N LYS A 127 18.29 -7.22 32.14
CA LYS A 127 18.02 -7.83 33.44
C LYS A 127 18.38 -9.32 33.52
N GLY A 128 18.91 -9.90 32.44
CA GLY A 128 19.46 -11.25 32.39
C GLY A 128 20.94 -11.19 32.09
#